data_AF-A0A0E0MBQ8-F1
#
_entry.id   AF-A0A0E0MBQ8-F1
#
_cell.length_a   1.000
_cell.length_b   1.000
_cell.length_c   1.000
_cell.angle_alpha   90.00
_cell.angle_beta   90.00
_cell.angle_gamma   90.00
#
_symmetry.space_group_name_H-M   'P 1'
#
loop_
_entity.id
_entity.type
_entity.pdbx_description
1 polymer ?
#
loop_
_entity_poly.entity_id
_entity_poly.type
_entity_poly.pdbx_seq_one_letter_code
_entity_poly.pdbx_strand_id
1 'polypeptide(L)'
;MSSTLDDDMTARERMDYLRRQEREYQQLGPTAPKPCILPENLQRELKGMVKKQRKVSSSLLKRMAGRIERWYHDEGFQCAQVVGYNGNLDAGEVVEGDITKFHDKLGNVVDGNTSISLIDRELPRQLRPGHIYNDGAGKQALKNIDSLGLFSTIEVQPRPDETNQGGVIVAIKLKEHDTNSAQVITDWSIVPGSQGRPTLASIQPGGTVSFEHRNICGLKRSLIGSVTSSNLFNPECYDDLLFKLEYAHPYLDGVEERGRNRTFKISCFNSRKVSPIFVAGPNMYEAPPIWVDRIGFKANTTESFTKQSKFTYGLVMEEITTRYENNNICTHGS
;
A
#
# COMPACT_ATOMS: atom_id res chain seq x y z
N MET A 1 11.41 35.17 6.32
CA MET A 1 12.42 36.12 5.78
C MET A 1 12.10 37.51 6.33
N SER A 2 13.06 38.16 6.96
CA SER A 2 12.93 39.54 7.44
C SER A 2 12.97 40.46 6.22
N SER A 3 11.82 40.95 5.76
CA SER A 3 11.81 42.04 4.76
C SER A 3 12.22 43.31 5.49
N THR A 4 13.50 43.65 5.36
CA THR A 4 14.04 44.96 5.72
C THR A 4 13.24 46.01 4.97
N LEU A 5 12.47 46.82 5.71
CA LEU A 5 11.88 48.05 5.19
C LEU A 5 13.03 48.91 4.66
N ASP A 6 12.97 49.25 3.37
CA ASP A 6 13.95 50.13 2.75
C ASP A 6 14.02 51.43 3.56
N ASP A 7 15.22 51.77 4.02
CA ASP A 7 15.43 52.89 4.96
C ASP A 7 15.27 54.26 4.26
N ASP A 8 15.07 54.25 2.94
CA ASP A 8 14.94 55.42 2.08
C ASP A 8 13.49 55.74 1.66
N MET A 9 12.49 55.06 2.24
CA MET A 9 11.09 55.39 1.96
C MET A 9 10.63 56.63 2.74
N THR A 10 10.12 57.64 2.02
CA THR A 10 9.56 58.83 2.66
C THR A 10 8.33 58.49 3.52
N ALA A 11 8.05 59.29 4.55
CA ALA A 11 6.95 59.03 5.50
C ALA A 11 5.58 58.86 4.81
N ARG A 12 5.38 59.51 3.66
CA ARG A 12 4.17 59.41 2.83
C ARG A 12 4.08 58.07 2.12
N GLU A 13 5.19 57.57 1.57
CA GLU A 13 5.28 56.27 0.90
C GLU A 13 5.14 55.12 1.90
N ARG A 14 5.71 55.25 3.11
CA ARG A 14 5.48 54.29 4.21
C ARG A 14 4.00 54.20 4.60
N MET A 15 3.32 55.34 4.69
CA MET A 15 1.88 55.40 4.99
C MET A 15 0.99 54.87 3.86
N ASP A 16 1.39 55.06 2.60
CA ASP A 16 0.68 54.51 1.45
C ASP A 16 0.91 53.01 1.29
N TYR A 17 2.12 52.53 1.61
CA TYR A 17 2.44 51.09 1.69
C TYR A 17 1.61 50.39 2.75
N LEU A 18 1.56 50.96 3.97
CA LEU A 18 0.73 50.43 5.06
C LEU A 18 -0.75 50.43 4.70
N ARG A 19 -1.27 51.50 4.08
CA ARG A 19 -2.67 51.55 3.62
C ARG A 19 -2.98 50.56 2.48
N ARG A 20 -2.01 50.24 1.62
CA ARG A 20 -2.19 49.19 0.60
C ARG A 20 -2.22 47.81 1.24
N GLN A 21 -1.30 47.53 2.16
CA GLN A 21 -1.31 46.29 2.94
C GLN A 21 -2.63 46.12 3.70
N GLU A 22 -3.10 47.17 4.38
CA GLU A 22 -4.34 47.15 5.14
C GLU A 22 -5.58 46.92 4.25
N ARG A 23 -5.58 47.44 3.02
CA ARG A 23 -6.63 47.17 2.02
C ARG A 23 -6.57 45.74 1.49
N GLU A 24 -5.39 45.20 1.24
CA GLU A 24 -5.21 43.78 0.85
C GLU A 24 -5.67 42.84 1.97
N TYR A 25 -5.36 43.17 3.23
CA TYR A 25 -5.85 42.46 4.41
C TYR A 25 -7.37 42.55 4.59
N GLN A 26 -7.97 43.71 4.31
CA GLN A 26 -9.44 43.88 4.37
C GLN A 26 -10.18 43.19 3.22
N GLN A 27 -9.54 43.04 2.05
CA GLN A 27 -10.09 42.28 0.92
C GLN A 27 -10.04 40.76 1.16
N LEU A 28 -9.13 40.28 2.00
CA LEU A 28 -9.15 38.93 2.59
C LEU A 28 -10.17 38.81 3.74
N GLY A 29 -11.37 39.38 3.56
CA GLY A 29 -12.46 39.38 4.53
C GLY A 29 -12.72 38.02 5.17
N PRO A 30 -13.35 37.99 6.37
CA PRO A 30 -13.28 36.87 7.30
C PRO A 30 -14.01 35.65 6.73
N THR A 31 -13.27 34.80 6.03
CA THR A 31 -13.61 33.38 6.02
C THR A 31 -13.61 33.00 7.50
N ALA A 32 -14.77 32.58 8.03
CA ALA A 32 -14.94 32.29 9.45
C ALA A 32 -13.66 31.62 9.99
N PRO A 33 -13.05 32.12 11.10
CA PRO A 33 -11.79 31.57 11.58
C PRO A 33 -11.97 30.06 11.70
N LYS A 34 -11.26 29.31 10.85
CA LYS A 34 -11.30 27.85 10.88
C LYS A 34 -11.04 27.47 12.34
N PRO A 35 -11.86 26.57 12.94
CA PRO A 35 -11.72 26.26 14.34
C PRO A 35 -10.30 25.75 14.58
N CYS A 36 -9.50 26.55 15.30
CA CYS A 36 -8.10 26.21 15.58
C CYS A 36 -8.06 24.84 16.26
N ILE A 37 -7.22 23.93 15.79
CA ILE A 37 -7.05 22.60 16.40
C ILE A 37 -6.49 22.72 17.84
N LEU A 38 -5.90 23.87 18.16
CA LEU A 38 -5.29 24.15 19.45
C LEU A 38 -6.27 23.92 20.63
N PRO A 39 -5.96 23.03 21.59
CA PRO A 39 -6.85 22.71 22.70
C PRO A 39 -7.14 23.93 23.57
N GLU A 40 -8.37 24.05 24.06
CA GLU A 40 -8.77 25.15 24.95
C GLU A 40 -7.90 25.27 26.21
N ASN A 41 -7.37 24.14 26.69
CA ASN A 41 -6.44 24.12 27.83
C ASN A 41 -5.14 24.87 27.52
N LEU A 42 -4.59 24.66 26.32
CA LEU A 42 -3.38 25.35 25.87
C LEU A 42 -3.67 26.82 25.58
N GLN A 43 -4.82 27.13 24.97
CA GLN A 43 -5.28 28.51 24.79
C GLN A 43 -5.40 29.26 26.13
N ARG A 44 -5.95 28.60 27.17
CA ARG A 44 -6.05 29.17 28.53
C ARG A 44 -4.68 29.37 29.18
N GLU A 45 -3.74 28.43 29.00
CA GLU A 45 -2.37 28.56 29.49
C GLU A 45 -1.66 29.77 28.85
N LEU A 46 -1.76 29.90 27.52
CA LEU A 46 -1.18 30.99 26.75
C LEU A 46 -1.77 32.36 27.17
N LYS A 47 -3.11 32.46 27.28
CA LYS A 47 -3.78 33.65 27.83
C LYS A 47 -3.32 33.96 29.25
N GLY A 48 -3.08 32.94 30.07
CA GLY A 48 -2.53 33.08 31.42
C GLY A 48 -1.10 33.62 31.44
N MET A 49 -0.26 33.22 30.48
CA MET A 49 1.11 33.74 30.34
C MET A 49 1.14 35.21 29.96
N VAL A 50 0.22 35.65 29.08
CA VAL A 50 0.08 37.07 28.69
C VAL A 50 -0.43 37.91 29.86
N LYS A 51 -1.48 37.45 30.56
CA LYS A 51 -2.05 38.19 31.71
C LYS A 51 -1.06 38.39 32.87
N LYS A 52 -0.08 37.50 33.03
CA LYS A 52 0.95 37.60 34.08
C LYS A 52 2.05 38.64 33.78
N GLN A 53 2.19 39.09 32.53
CA GLN A 53 3.21 40.08 32.16
C GLN A 53 2.57 41.43 31.79
N ARG A 54 3.01 42.51 32.43
CA ARG A 54 2.55 43.89 32.13
C ARG A 54 2.98 44.41 30.76
N LYS A 55 4.06 43.87 30.18
CA LYS A 55 4.57 44.20 28.84
C LYS A 55 4.92 42.92 28.11
N VAL A 56 4.47 42.82 26.86
CA VAL A 56 4.73 41.68 26.00
C VAL A 56 6.14 41.84 25.45
N SER A 57 7.04 40.96 25.88
CA SER A 57 8.41 40.91 25.40
C SER A 57 8.53 39.94 24.23
N SER A 58 9.47 40.18 23.32
CA SER A 58 9.76 39.27 22.21
C SER A 58 10.17 37.87 22.69
N SER A 59 10.76 37.77 23.90
CA SER A 59 11.08 36.49 24.55
C SER A 59 9.84 35.73 25.03
N LEU A 60 8.80 36.43 25.51
CA LEU A 60 7.50 35.81 25.83
C LEU A 60 6.86 35.23 24.56
N LEU A 61 6.81 36.02 23.49
CA LEU A 61 6.24 35.59 22.20
C LEU A 61 7.00 34.39 21.61
N LYS A 62 8.33 34.39 21.66
CA LYS A 62 9.13 33.21 21.26
C LYS A 62 8.84 31.98 22.11
N ARG A 63 8.64 32.15 23.43
CA ARG A 63 8.30 31.05 24.34
C ARG A 63 6.91 30.50 24.09
N MET A 64 5.95 31.35 23.73
CA MET A 64 4.60 30.96 23.36
C MET A 64 4.58 30.24 22.00
N ALA A 65 5.27 30.79 21.00
CA ALA A 65 5.43 30.14 19.69
C ALA A 65 6.05 28.76 19.83
N GLY A 66 7.18 28.65 20.55
CA GLY A 66 7.84 27.37 20.77
C GLY A 66 7.05 26.38 21.63
N ARG A 67 6.01 26.81 22.37
CA ARG A 67 5.08 25.93 23.10
C ARG A 67 3.98 25.41 22.15
N ILE A 68 3.44 26.29 21.32
CA ILE A 68 2.44 25.98 20.29
C ILE A 68 3.03 25.02 19.26
N GLU A 69 4.19 25.36 18.68
CA GLU A 69 4.89 24.53 17.70
C GLU A 69 5.21 23.15 18.28
N ARG A 70 5.73 23.08 19.52
CA ARG A 70 5.98 21.80 20.20
C ARG A 70 4.72 20.94 20.31
N TRP A 71 3.60 21.53 20.72
CA TRP A 71 2.35 20.80 20.82
C TRP A 71 1.89 20.26 19.45
N TYR A 72 1.95 21.09 18.40
CA TYR A 72 1.62 20.65 17.04
C TYR A 72 2.57 19.55 16.54
N HIS A 73 3.87 19.66 16.79
CA HIS A 73 4.86 18.62 16.43
C HIS A 73 4.61 17.31 17.18
N ASP A 74 4.32 17.37 18.48
CA ASP A 74 4.04 16.19 19.32
C ASP A 74 2.77 15.45 18.84
N GLU A 75 1.77 16.18 18.35
CA GLU A 75 0.52 15.63 17.77
C GLU A 75 0.67 15.21 16.29
N GLY A 76 1.85 15.39 15.67
CA GLY A 76 2.15 14.95 14.31
C GLY A 76 1.91 15.99 13.21
N PHE A 77 1.61 17.24 13.56
CA PHE A 77 1.47 18.37 12.63
C PHE A 77 2.82 19.03 12.38
N GLN A 78 3.72 18.33 11.69
CA GLN A 78 5.11 18.77 11.50
C GLN A 78 5.27 20.04 10.66
N CYS A 79 4.25 20.44 9.91
CA CYS A 79 4.27 21.61 9.05
C CYS A 79 3.58 22.84 9.67
N ALA A 80 3.09 22.75 10.90
CA ALA A 80 2.49 23.89 11.58
C ALA A 80 3.57 24.90 12.01
N GLN A 81 3.38 26.17 11.65
CA GLN A 81 4.26 27.27 12.06
C GLN A 81 3.43 28.46 12.52
N VAL A 82 3.96 29.19 13.50
CA VAL A 82 3.34 30.43 13.99
C VAL A 82 3.85 31.58 13.14
N VAL A 83 3.00 32.12 12.26
CA VAL A 83 3.42 33.08 11.20
C VAL A 83 3.46 34.53 11.70
N GLY A 84 2.71 34.86 12.75
CA GLY A 84 2.77 36.19 13.35
C GLY A 84 1.89 36.37 14.59
N TYR A 85 2.22 37.42 15.34
CA TYR A 85 1.38 37.97 16.40
C TYR A 85 0.84 39.31 15.89
N ASN A 86 -0.45 39.39 15.57
CA ASN A 86 -1.03 40.67 15.18
C ASN A 86 -1.11 41.61 16.39
N GLY A 87 -1.05 42.92 16.13
CA GLY A 87 -1.03 44.00 17.13
C GLY A 87 -2.24 44.09 18.07
N ASN A 88 -3.18 43.16 17.96
CA ASN A 88 -4.17 42.85 18.98
C ASN A 88 -3.84 41.48 19.60
N LEU A 89 -3.45 41.49 20.87
CA LEU A 89 -2.92 40.40 21.70
C LEU A 89 -3.80 39.16 21.88
N ASP A 90 -4.88 39.02 21.11
CA ASP A 90 -5.90 37.98 21.26
C ASP A 90 -5.92 36.94 20.12
N ALA A 91 -5.15 37.11 19.04
CA ALA A 91 -5.12 36.16 17.93
C ALA A 91 -3.70 35.98 17.36
N GLY A 92 -3.07 34.84 17.68
CA GLY A 92 -1.92 34.34 16.93
C GLY A 92 -2.42 33.52 15.75
N GLU A 93 -1.99 33.86 14.55
CA GLU A 93 -2.39 33.15 13.33
C GLU A 93 -1.50 31.92 13.18
N VAL A 94 -2.10 30.74 13.37
CA VAL A 94 -1.44 29.46 13.15
C VAL A 94 -1.80 28.99 11.76
N VAL A 95 -0.77 28.78 10.95
CA VAL A 95 -0.92 28.16 9.66
C VAL A 95 -0.92 26.65 9.84
N GLU A 96 -2.10 26.07 9.71
CA GLU A 96 -2.33 24.64 9.77
C GLU A 96 -2.24 24.11 8.33
N GLY A 97 -1.06 23.68 7.92
CA GLY A 97 -0.69 23.31 6.56
C GLY A 97 -1.75 22.54 5.76
N ASP A 98 -2.49 23.24 4.89
CA ASP A 98 -3.54 22.66 4.06
C ASP A 98 -2.95 21.95 2.84
N ILE A 99 -3.41 20.72 2.56
CA ILE A 99 -2.91 19.96 1.40
C ILE A 99 -3.43 20.58 0.11
N THR A 100 -2.54 21.03 -0.78
CA THR A 100 -2.95 21.71 -2.02
C THR A 100 -2.83 20.85 -3.29
N LYS A 101 -1.74 20.10 -3.52
CA LYS A 101 -1.53 19.31 -4.78
C LYS A 101 -0.61 18.08 -4.60
N PHE A 102 -0.70 17.12 -5.54
CA PHE A 102 0.21 15.97 -5.67
C PHE A 102 1.17 16.17 -6.87
N HIS A 103 2.48 15.97 -6.67
CA HIS A 103 3.49 16.05 -7.74
C HIS A 103 4.60 14.99 -7.57
N ASP A 104 5.15 14.47 -8.68
CA ASP A 104 6.44 13.75 -8.71
C ASP A 104 7.62 14.75 -8.97
N LYS A 105 8.87 14.27 -8.85
CA LYS A 105 10.19 14.94 -8.80
C LYS A 105 10.40 16.17 -9.71
N LEU A 106 9.60 16.36 -10.74
CA LEU A 106 9.71 17.43 -11.75
C LEU A 106 8.41 18.21 -12.00
N GLY A 107 7.35 18.01 -11.20
CA GLY A 107 6.06 18.67 -11.41
C GLY A 107 5.20 18.06 -12.54
N ASN A 108 5.69 16.98 -13.17
CA ASN A 108 4.97 16.25 -14.21
C ASN A 108 3.97 15.25 -13.63
N VAL A 109 2.94 14.94 -14.43
CA VAL A 109 1.95 13.88 -14.19
C VAL A 109 2.68 12.53 -14.24
N VAL A 110 2.71 11.84 -13.10
CA VAL A 110 3.08 10.44 -12.84
C VAL A 110 3.51 9.63 -14.08
N ASP A 111 4.81 9.35 -14.19
CA ASP A 111 5.34 8.38 -15.17
C ASP A 111 5.38 6.99 -14.51
N GLY A 112 4.36 6.18 -14.78
CA GLY A 112 4.20 4.84 -14.18
C GLY A 112 3.08 4.06 -14.86
N ASN A 113 3.18 2.73 -14.89
CA ASN A 113 2.17 1.88 -15.52
C ASN A 113 0.91 1.72 -14.65
N THR A 114 0.98 2.04 -13.37
CA THR A 114 -0.12 1.91 -12.41
C THR A 114 -1.16 3.02 -12.55
N SER A 115 -2.44 2.65 -12.52
CA SER A 115 -3.54 3.61 -12.56
C SER A 115 -3.54 4.53 -11.34
N ILE A 116 -3.64 5.84 -11.57
CA ILE A 116 -3.72 6.85 -10.50
C ILE A 116 -4.94 6.62 -9.61
N SER A 117 -6.08 6.21 -10.18
CA SER A 117 -7.29 5.90 -9.44
C SER A 117 -7.08 4.80 -8.39
N LEU A 118 -6.15 3.85 -8.65
CA LEU A 118 -5.81 2.79 -7.71
C LEU A 118 -5.03 3.35 -6.52
N ILE A 119 -4.09 4.27 -6.78
CA ILE A 119 -3.30 4.94 -5.74
C ILE A 119 -4.22 5.83 -4.89
N ASP A 120 -5.05 6.65 -5.53
CA ASP A 120 -6.00 7.56 -4.88
C ASP A 120 -7.02 6.83 -4.00
N ARG A 121 -7.39 5.60 -4.37
CA ARG A 121 -8.27 4.74 -3.58
C ARG A 121 -7.64 4.42 -2.22
N GLU A 122 -6.35 4.13 -2.20
CA GLU A 122 -5.60 3.72 -1.00
C GLU A 122 -5.17 4.89 -0.11
N LEU A 123 -5.21 6.13 -0.64
CA LEU A 123 -4.90 7.32 0.15
C LEU A 123 -5.95 7.59 1.25
N PRO A 124 -5.51 7.88 2.49
CA PRO A 124 -6.39 8.31 3.57
C PRO A 124 -7.15 9.59 3.24
N ARG A 125 -8.36 9.74 3.76
CA ARG A 125 -9.17 10.95 3.56
C ARG A 125 -8.49 12.21 4.12
N GLN A 126 -7.68 12.08 5.17
CA GLN A 126 -6.93 13.20 5.76
C GLN A 126 -5.85 13.76 4.82
N LEU A 127 -5.42 13.01 3.79
CA LEU A 127 -4.47 13.49 2.80
C LEU A 127 -5.13 14.16 1.58
N ARG A 128 -6.46 14.34 1.61
CA ARG A 128 -7.18 15.01 0.52
C ARG A 128 -7.02 16.52 0.61
N PRO A 129 -7.09 17.24 -0.52
CA PRO A 129 -7.02 18.68 -0.51
C PRO A 129 -8.05 19.32 0.44
N GLY A 130 -7.63 20.38 1.14
CA GLY A 130 -8.44 21.10 2.13
C GLY A 130 -8.48 20.47 3.53
N HIS A 131 -7.70 19.42 3.77
CA HIS A 131 -7.43 18.90 5.12
C HIS A 131 -6.01 19.28 5.56
N ILE A 132 -5.84 19.40 6.87
CA ILE A 132 -4.57 19.72 7.51
C ILE A 132 -3.67 18.49 7.49
N TYR A 133 -2.44 18.66 7.02
CA TYR A 133 -1.48 17.57 6.94
C TYR A 133 -1.08 17.05 8.33
N ASN A 134 -1.15 15.73 8.50
CA ASN A 134 -0.69 15.01 9.68
C ASN A 134 0.29 13.90 9.26
N ASP A 135 1.44 13.81 9.93
CA ASP A 135 2.47 12.78 9.67
C ASP A 135 1.93 11.35 9.86
N GLY A 136 1.02 11.14 10.81
CA GLY A 136 0.30 9.87 10.99
C GLY A 136 -0.54 9.48 9.77
N ALA A 137 -1.16 10.44 9.10
CA ALA A 137 -1.88 10.19 7.84
C ALA A 137 -0.90 9.87 6.70
N GLY A 138 0.27 10.54 6.66
CA GLY A 138 1.37 10.20 5.75
C GLY A 138 1.86 8.76 5.93
N LYS A 139 2.13 8.34 7.18
CA LYS A 139 2.53 6.97 7.53
C LYS A 139 1.45 5.94 7.19
N GLN A 140 0.17 6.27 7.41
CA GLN A 140 -0.92 5.39 7.03
C GLN A 140 -1.02 5.22 5.51
N ALA A 141 -0.78 6.29 4.74
CA ALA A 141 -0.73 6.22 3.29
C ALA A 141 0.43 5.34 2.80
N LEU A 142 1.62 5.50 3.38
CA LEU A 142 2.77 4.63 3.11
C LEU A 142 2.41 3.16 3.32
N LYS A 143 1.79 2.83 4.46
CA LYS A 143 1.38 1.46 4.79
C LYS A 143 0.33 0.90 3.82
N ASN A 144 -0.65 1.71 3.40
CA ASN A 144 -1.67 1.28 2.45
C ASN A 144 -1.07 1.02 1.06
N ILE A 145 -0.22 1.92 0.57
CA ILE A 145 0.43 1.79 -0.73
C ILE A 145 1.43 0.61 -0.73
N ASP A 146 2.18 0.44 0.36
CA ASP A 146 3.09 -0.71 0.54
C ASP A 146 2.34 -2.04 0.50
N SER A 147 1.15 -2.09 1.11
CA SER A 147 0.28 -3.27 1.06
C SER A 147 -0.21 -3.63 -0.35
N LEU A 148 -0.05 -2.75 -1.34
CA LEU A 148 -0.30 -3.08 -2.73
C LEU A 148 0.74 -4.03 -3.31
N GLY A 149 1.98 -4.03 -2.79
CA GLY A 149 3.08 -4.87 -3.29
C GLY A 149 3.49 -4.55 -4.73
N LEU A 150 3.17 -3.35 -5.22
CA LEU A 150 3.45 -2.88 -6.58
C LEU A 150 4.69 -1.99 -6.66
N PHE A 151 5.17 -1.46 -5.53
CA PHE A 151 6.21 -0.44 -5.49
C PHE A 151 7.41 -0.90 -4.68
N SER A 152 8.60 -0.68 -5.21
CA SER A 152 9.89 -0.96 -4.56
C SER A 152 10.36 0.17 -3.67
N THR A 153 9.96 1.41 -3.97
CA THR A 153 10.30 2.59 -3.16
C THR A 153 9.09 3.50 -3.07
N ILE A 154 8.75 3.91 -1.86
CA ILE A 154 7.64 4.79 -1.56
C ILE A 154 8.17 5.89 -0.64
N GLU A 155 8.15 7.14 -1.10
CA GLU A 155 8.56 8.28 -0.28
C GLU A 155 7.42 9.30 -0.23
N VAL A 156 7.09 9.78 0.97
CA VAL A 156 6.15 10.89 1.16
C VAL A 156 6.96 12.10 1.61
N GLN A 157 6.92 13.17 0.82
CA GLN A 157 7.65 14.40 1.09
C GLN A 157 6.64 15.56 1.22
N PRO A 158 6.32 16.00 2.44
CA PRO A 158 5.61 17.25 2.64
C PRO A 158 6.54 18.42 2.29
N ARG A 159 6.05 19.38 1.54
CA ARG A 159 6.75 20.61 1.15
C ARG A 159 5.83 21.81 1.39
N PRO A 160 6.32 22.94 1.89
CA PRO A 160 5.50 24.14 1.95
C PRO A 160 5.08 24.57 0.53
N ASP A 161 3.84 25.01 0.37
CA ASP A 161 3.34 25.58 -0.88
C ASP A 161 3.85 27.03 -1.00
N GLU A 162 4.62 27.33 -2.04
CA GLU A 162 5.11 28.70 -2.29
C GLU A 162 4.00 29.63 -2.80
N THR A 163 2.92 29.08 -3.36
CA THR A 163 1.83 29.87 -3.96
C THR A 163 0.73 30.24 -2.98
N ASN A 164 0.50 29.42 -1.96
CA ASN A 164 -0.47 29.68 -0.90
C ASN A 164 0.26 29.83 0.43
N GLN A 165 0.22 31.02 1.03
CA GLN A 165 0.80 31.24 2.36
C GLN A 165 0.15 30.29 3.34
N GLY A 166 0.90 29.26 3.72
CA GLY A 166 0.48 28.25 4.65
C GLY A 166 -0.19 27.00 4.09
N GLY A 167 -0.12 26.78 2.78
CA GLY A 167 -0.38 25.47 2.20
C GLY A 167 0.82 24.52 2.38
N VAL A 168 0.55 23.21 2.35
CA VAL A 168 1.55 22.14 2.31
C VAL A 168 1.26 21.25 1.12
N ILE A 169 2.19 21.12 0.19
CA ILE A 169 2.13 20.18 -0.93
C ILE A 169 2.69 18.84 -0.44
N VAL A 170 1.89 17.78 -0.52
CA VAL A 170 2.34 16.42 -0.16
C VAL A 170 2.68 15.68 -1.45
N ALA A 171 3.98 15.56 -1.73
CA ALA A 171 4.48 14.80 -2.87
C ALA A 171 4.70 13.34 -2.48
N ILE A 172 4.08 12.41 -3.20
CA ILE A 172 4.30 10.97 -3.02
C ILE A 172 5.09 10.47 -4.23
N LYS A 173 6.32 10.04 -3.98
CA LYS A 173 7.21 9.48 -5.00
C LYS A 173 7.11 7.97 -4.93
N LEU A 174 6.84 7.37 -6.07
CA LEU A 174 6.65 5.94 -6.21
C LEU A 174 7.63 5.40 -7.23
N LYS A 175 8.28 4.28 -6.92
CA LYS A 175 9.05 3.50 -7.87
C LYS A 175 8.40 2.13 -7.98
N GLU A 176 7.93 1.75 -9.16
CA GLU A 176 7.29 0.45 -9.38
C GLU A 176 8.28 -0.71 -9.21
N HIS A 177 7.76 -1.87 -8.87
CA HIS A 177 8.47 -3.15 -8.96
C HIS A 177 8.52 -3.63 -10.40
N ASP A 178 9.50 -4.49 -10.70
CA ASP A 178 9.55 -5.18 -11.97
C ASP A 178 8.27 -6.00 -12.17
N THR A 179 7.57 -5.74 -13.27
CA THR A 179 6.28 -6.37 -13.57
C THR A 179 6.42 -7.83 -13.97
N ASN A 180 7.61 -8.25 -14.41
CA ASN A 180 7.90 -9.61 -14.82
C ASN A 180 8.94 -10.22 -13.90
N SER A 181 8.66 -11.42 -13.41
CA SER A 181 9.67 -12.24 -12.76
C SER A 181 9.57 -13.68 -13.26
N ALA A 182 10.72 -14.33 -13.38
CA ALA A 182 10.83 -15.75 -13.62
C ALA A 182 11.67 -16.34 -12.48
N GLN A 183 11.17 -17.39 -11.84
CA GLN A 183 11.88 -18.09 -10.78
C GLN A 183 12.07 -19.55 -11.18
N VAL A 184 13.28 -20.04 -11.01
CA VAL A 184 13.65 -21.43 -11.26
C VAL A 184 14.15 -22.00 -9.93
N ILE A 185 13.49 -23.04 -9.45
CA ILE A 185 13.85 -23.78 -8.25
C ILE A 185 14.27 -25.18 -8.70
N THR A 186 15.37 -25.69 -8.18
CA THR A 186 15.84 -27.05 -8.44
C THR A 186 15.96 -27.79 -7.12
N ASP A 187 15.40 -29.00 -7.09
CA ASP A 187 15.31 -29.83 -5.90
C ASP A 187 15.96 -31.19 -6.19
N TRP A 188 16.51 -31.83 -5.16
CA TRP A 188 17.15 -33.15 -5.29
C TRP A 188 16.52 -34.08 -4.28
N SER A 189 15.96 -35.19 -4.74
CA SER A 189 15.39 -36.22 -3.86
C SER A 189 16.16 -37.52 -3.97
N ILE A 190 16.25 -38.27 -2.85
CA ILE A 190 16.92 -39.56 -2.77
C ILE A 190 15.85 -40.60 -2.42
N VAL A 191 15.52 -41.47 -3.38
CA VAL A 191 14.52 -42.53 -3.18
C VAL A 191 15.23 -43.84 -2.84
N PRO A 192 14.93 -44.50 -1.71
CA PRO A 192 15.60 -45.76 -1.35
C PRO A 192 15.37 -46.82 -2.44
N GLY A 193 16.44 -47.51 -2.86
CA GLY A 193 16.35 -48.58 -3.85
C GLY A 193 15.62 -49.82 -3.31
N SER A 194 15.40 -50.84 -4.15
CA SER A 194 14.66 -52.07 -3.83
C SER A 194 15.19 -52.88 -2.62
N GLN A 195 16.38 -52.55 -2.10
CA GLN A 195 16.95 -53.12 -0.86
C GLN A 195 17.07 -52.10 0.29
N GLY A 196 16.36 -50.97 0.23
CA GLY A 196 16.40 -49.91 1.25
C GLY A 196 17.72 -49.11 1.28
N ARG A 197 18.65 -49.37 0.35
CA ARG A 197 19.92 -48.64 0.23
C ARG A 197 19.86 -47.63 -0.92
N PRO A 198 20.35 -46.40 -0.74
CA PRO A 198 20.46 -45.43 -1.84
C PRO A 198 21.52 -45.91 -2.85
N THR A 199 21.14 -46.02 -4.11
CA THR A 199 22.03 -46.30 -5.26
C THR A 199 22.24 -45.03 -6.09
N LEU A 200 23.23 -44.94 -6.98
CA LEU A 200 23.43 -43.71 -7.79
C LEU A 200 22.21 -43.35 -8.67
N ALA A 201 21.34 -44.33 -8.98
CA ALA A 201 20.06 -44.12 -9.66
C ALA A 201 18.92 -43.65 -8.73
N SER A 202 19.16 -43.52 -7.42
CA SER A 202 18.19 -43.02 -6.43
C SER A 202 18.04 -41.50 -6.42
N ILE A 203 18.98 -40.79 -7.04
CA ILE A 203 18.99 -39.33 -7.10
C ILE A 203 18.05 -38.88 -8.22
N GLN A 204 16.91 -38.31 -7.84
CA GLN A 204 15.93 -37.74 -8.76
C GLN A 204 15.98 -36.21 -8.63
N PRO A 205 16.60 -35.50 -9.59
CA PRO A 205 16.56 -34.05 -9.61
C PRO A 205 15.19 -33.60 -10.11
N GLY A 206 14.48 -32.84 -9.30
CA GLY A 206 13.28 -32.13 -9.68
C GLY A 206 13.56 -30.64 -9.88
N GLY A 207 12.54 -29.92 -10.33
CA GLY A 207 12.57 -28.48 -10.37
C GLY A 207 11.23 -27.85 -10.68
N THR A 208 11.08 -26.60 -10.28
CA THR A 208 9.91 -25.77 -10.59
C THR A 208 10.35 -24.54 -11.36
N VAL A 209 9.75 -24.35 -12.53
CA VAL A 209 9.84 -23.11 -13.30
C VAL A 209 8.54 -22.36 -13.09
N SER A 210 8.62 -21.14 -12.60
CA SER A 210 7.48 -20.27 -12.45
C SER A 210 7.72 -18.93 -13.14
N PHE A 211 6.68 -18.41 -13.77
CA PHE A 211 6.64 -17.06 -14.30
C PHE A 211 5.52 -16.32 -13.59
N GLU A 212 5.78 -15.04 -13.31
CA GLU A 212 4.80 -14.15 -12.74
C GLU A 212 4.84 -12.82 -13.48
N HIS A 213 3.67 -12.42 -13.97
CA HIS A 213 3.43 -11.11 -14.53
C HIS A 213 2.46 -10.35 -13.62
N ARG A 214 2.93 -9.24 -13.03
CA ARG A 214 2.19 -8.37 -12.12
C ARG A 214 1.78 -7.06 -12.81
N ASN A 215 0.75 -6.43 -12.24
CA ASN A 215 0.26 -5.12 -12.62
C ASN A 215 -0.24 -4.99 -14.07
N ILE A 216 -0.93 -6.02 -14.58
CA ILE A 216 -1.49 -5.99 -15.94
C ILE A 216 -2.45 -4.79 -16.07
N CYS A 217 -2.22 -3.96 -17.09
CA CYS A 217 -2.96 -2.72 -17.35
C CYS A 217 -2.97 -1.72 -16.18
N GLY A 218 -2.02 -1.79 -15.24
CA GLY A 218 -1.95 -0.85 -14.12
C GLY A 218 -3.01 -1.05 -13.03
N LEU A 219 -3.69 -2.21 -13.01
CA LEU A 219 -4.84 -2.48 -12.14
C LEU A 219 -4.56 -3.55 -11.08
N LYS A 220 -3.28 -3.77 -10.71
CA LYS A 220 -2.88 -4.82 -9.76
C LYS A 220 -3.33 -6.24 -10.18
N ARG A 221 -3.61 -6.46 -11.46
CA ARG A 221 -3.93 -7.78 -12.00
C ARG A 221 -2.64 -8.58 -12.12
N SER A 222 -2.70 -9.87 -11.80
CA SER A 222 -1.54 -10.74 -11.94
C SER A 222 -1.87 -12.04 -12.65
N LEU A 223 -0.88 -12.56 -13.36
CA LEU A 223 -0.90 -13.87 -14.01
C LEU A 223 0.33 -14.63 -13.54
N ILE A 224 0.12 -15.79 -12.94
CA ILE A 224 1.17 -16.65 -12.40
C ILE A 224 1.05 -18.01 -13.07
N GLY A 225 2.09 -18.45 -13.75
CA GLY A 225 2.20 -19.81 -14.28
C GLY A 225 3.34 -20.54 -13.58
N SER A 226 3.13 -21.79 -13.24
CA SER A 226 4.17 -22.65 -12.67
C SER A 226 4.07 -24.05 -13.25
N VAL A 227 5.23 -24.62 -13.53
CA VAL A 227 5.41 -26.00 -13.99
C VAL A 227 6.45 -26.63 -13.08
N THR A 228 6.08 -27.70 -12.40
CA THR A 228 6.94 -28.47 -11.51
C THR A 228 7.14 -29.86 -12.09
N SER A 229 8.39 -30.33 -12.08
CA SER A 229 8.77 -31.70 -12.38
C SER A 229 9.49 -32.32 -11.18
N SER A 230 9.08 -33.51 -10.75
CA SER A 230 9.79 -34.28 -9.71
C SER A 230 11.05 -34.99 -10.23
N ASN A 231 11.13 -35.26 -11.53
CA ASN A 231 12.26 -35.97 -12.14
C ASN A 231 12.57 -35.44 -13.55
N LEU A 232 13.63 -34.65 -13.66
CA LEU A 232 14.09 -34.06 -14.92
C LEU A 232 14.79 -35.07 -15.84
N PHE A 233 15.27 -36.19 -15.31
CA PHE A 233 15.97 -37.21 -16.10
C PHE A 233 15.02 -38.19 -16.78
N ASN A 234 13.78 -38.32 -16.29
CA ASN A 234 12.79 -39.20 -16.90
C ASN A 234 11.39 -38.55 -16.95
N PRO A 235 11.19 -37.48 -17.74
CA PRO A 235 9.91 -36.77 -17.83
C PRO A 235 8.82 -37.57 -18.55
N GLU A 236 9.15 -38.72 -19.15
CA GLU A 236 8.21 -39.59 -19.89
C GLU A 236 7.22 -40.32 -18.98
N CYS A 237 7.50 -40.39 -17.67
CA CYS A 237 6.48 -40.75 -16.71
C CYS A 237 5.51 -39.56 -16.61
N TYR A 238 4.29 -39.73 -17.13
CA TYR A 238 3.18 -38.76 -17.01
C TYR A 238 2.95 -38.30 -15.55
N ASP A 239 3.57 -38.96 -14.57
CA ASP A 239 3.49 -38.82 -13.11
C ASP A 239 4.22 -37.61 -12.53
N ASP A 240 5.17 -37.04 -13.26
CA ASP A 240 6.06 -36.05 -12.65
C ASP A 240 5.74 -34.60 -13.01
N LEU A 241 4.89 -34.32 -14.00
CA LEU A 241 4.63 -32.96 -14.47
C LEU A 241 3.35 -32.34 -13.86
N LEU A 242 3.54 -31.42 -12.92
CA LEU A 242 2.49 -30.61 -12.32
C LEU A 242 2.48 -29.22 -12.96
N PHE A 243 1.31 -28.68 -13.27
CA PHE A 243 1.20 -27.29 -13.71
C PHE A 243 0.10 -26.56 -12.94
N LYS A 244 0.30 -25.26 -12.77
CA LYS A 244 -0.71 -24.36 -12.22
C LYS A 244 -0.61 -23.01 -12.90
N LEU A 245 -1.72 -22.55 -13.48
CA LEU A 245 -1.89 -21.22 -14.04
C LEU A 245 -2.97 -20.50 -13.23
N GLU A 246 -2.64 -19.37 -12.61
CA GLU A 246 -3.55 -18.56 -11.79
C GLU A 246 -3.60 -17.12 -12.33
N TYR A 247 -4.80 -16.62 -12.61
CA TYR A 247 -5.06 -15.23 -12.89
C TYR A 247 -5.84 -14.61 -11.73
N ALA A 248 -5.35 -13.48 -11.22
CA ALA A 248 -5.99 -12.72 -10.15
C ALA A 248 -6.37 -11.31 -10.64
N HIS A 249 -7.62 -10.96 -10.40
CA HIS A 249 -8.21 -9.69 -10.76
C HIS A 249 -8.84 -9.04 -9.53
N PRO A 250 -8.09 -8.22 -8.78
CA PRO A 250 -8.65 -7.41 -7.71
C PRO A 250 -9.50 -6.27 -8.28
N TYR A 251 -10.44 -5.76 -7.47
CA TYR A 251 -11.35 -4.66 -7.83
C TYR A 251 -12.20 -4.95 -9.08
N LEU A 252 -12.84 -6.13 -9.10
CA LEU A 252 -13.64 -6.62 -10.23
C LEU A 252 -14.73 -5.63 -10.67
N ASP A 253 -15.40 -4.99 -9.72
CA ASP A 253 -16.49 -4.04 -10.00
C ASP A 253 -15.98 -2.64 -10.44
N GLY A 254 -14.66 -2.41 -10.40
CA GLY A 254 -14.04 -1.13 -10.74
C GLY A 254 -13.27 -0.51 -9.58
N VAL A 255 -12.25 0.28 -9.94
CA VAL A 255 -11.36 0.93 -8.96
C VAL A 255 -12.07 2.07 -8.21
N GLU A 256 -13.01 2.75 -8.86
CA GLU A 256 -13.70 3.90 -8.27
C GLU A 256 -14.75 3.51 -7.22
N GLU A 257 -15.34 2.31 -7.34
CA GLU A 257 -16.31 1.81 -6.38
C GLU A 257 -15.64 1.37 -5.07
N ARG A 258 -15.57 2.29 -4.10
CA ARG A 258 -15.01 2.01 -2.75
C ARG A 258 -15.90 1.11 -1.90
N GLY A 259 -17.19 0.99 -2.24
CA GLY A 259 -18.19 0.27 -1.44
C GLY A 259 -18.14 -1.26 -1.60
N ARG A 260 -17.64 -1.76 -2.73
CA ARG A 260 -17.48 -3.19 -2.99
C ARG A 260 -16.01 -3.50 -3.28
N ASN A 261 -15.48 -4.49 -2.58
CA ASN A 261 -14.10 -4.94 -2.78
C ASN A 261 -14.11 -6.42 -3.13
N ARG A 262 -14.43 -6.70 -4.40
CA ARG A 262 -14.44 -8.05 -4.96
C ARG A 262 -13.16 -8.37 -5.69
N THR A 263 -12.62 -9.54 -5.42
CA THR A 263 -11.46 -10.10 -6.13
C THR A 263 -11.90 -11.36 -6.84
N PHE A 264 -11.70 -11.40 -8.15
CA PHE A 264 -11.89 -12.60 -8.94
C PHE A 264 -10.55 -13.33 -9.09
N LYS A 265 -10.57 -14.65 -8.93
CA LYS A 265 -9.43 -15.53 -9.15
C LYS A 265 -9.86 -16.72 -9.97
N ILE A 266 -9.16 -16.98 -11.06
CA ILE A 266 -9.34 -18.19 -11.86
C ILE A 266 -8.02 -18.94 -11.94
N SER A 267 -8.08 -20.25 -11.77
CA SER A 267 -6.91 -21.11 -11.85
C SER A 267 -7.20 -22.38 -12.63
N CYS A 268 -6.27 -22.75 -13.51
CA CYS A 268 -6.19 -24.06 -14.14
C CYS A 268 -5.05 -24.83 -13.48
N PHE A 269 -5.27 -26.08 -13.12
CA PHE A 269 -4.25 -26.88 -12.44
C PHE A 269 -4.30 -28.34 -12.85
N ASN A 270 -3.15 -28.99 -12.73
CA ASN A 270 -3.02 -30.44 -12.67
C ASN A 270 -2.36 -30.81 -11.35
N SER A 271 -2.96 -31.75 -10.63
CA SER A 271 -2.35 -32.36 -9.45
C SER A 271 -2.50 -33.87 -9.45
N ARG A 272 -1.44 -34.56 -9.04
CA ARG A 272 -1.40 -36.01 -8.82
C ARG A 272 -1.04 -36.29 -7.37
N LYS A 273 -1.79 -37.19 -6.70
CA LYS A 273 -1.55 -37.58 -5.30
C LYS A 273 -1.81 -39.07 -5.11
N VAL A 274 -1.03 -39.72 -4.23
CA VAL A 274 -1.32 -41.09 -3.78
C VAL A 274 -2.58 -41.09 -2.93
N SER A 275 -3.48 -42.05 -3.19
CA SER A 275 -4.68 -42.26 -2.38
C SER A 275 -4.32 -42.79 -0.99
N PRO A 276 -4.77 -42.14 0.10
CA PRO A 276 -4.48 -42.59 1.46
C PRO A 276 -5.35 -43.79 1.89
N ILE A 277 -6.33 -44.19 1.08
CA ILE A 277 -7.32 -45.21 1.43
C ILE A 277 -6.75 -46.63 1.27
N PHE A 278 -5.74 -46.80 0.41
CA PHE A 278 -5.12 -48.09 0.10
C PHE A 278 -3.79 -48.29 0.82
N VAL A 279 -3.73 -47.93 2.10
CA VAL A 279 -2.56 -48.18 2.96
C VAL A 279 -2.84 -49.44 3.77
N ALA A 280 -2.06 -50.51 3.54
CA ALA A 280 -2.24 -51.76 4.26
C ALA A 280 -1.94 -51.58 5.75
N GLY A 281 -2.81 -52.15 6.60
CA GLY A 281 -2.57 -52.23 8.04
C GLY A 281 -1.41 -53.19 8.36
N PRO A 282 -0.87 -53.18 9.61
CA PRO A 282 0.34 -53.91 9.98
C PRO A 282 0.34 -55.42 9.69
N ASN A 283 -0.85 -56.03 9.54
CA ASN A 283 -1.04 -57.47 9.31
C ASN A 283 -1.79 -57.76 7.98
N MET A 284 -1.87 -56.80 7.06
CA MET A 284 -2.52 -56.98 5.75
C MET A 284 -1.48 -57.00 4.63
N TYR A 285 -1.80 -57.70 3.54
CA TYR A 285 -1.02 -57.62 2.31
C TYR A 285 -1.00 -56.17 1.81
N GLU A 286 0.17 -55.69 1.43
CA GLU A 286 0.37 -54.35 0.90
C GLU A 286 -0.50 -54.14 -0.34
N ALA A 287 -1.47 -53.23 -0.26
CA ALA A 287 -2.31 -52.89 -1.39
C ALA A 287 -1.50 -52.03 -2.36
N PRO A 288 -1.59 -52.27 -3.68
CA PRO A 288 -0.87 -51.48 -4.66
C PRO A 288 -1.29 -50.00 -4.56
N PRO A 289 -0.34 -49.05 -4.66
CA PRO A 289 -0.65 -47.63 -4.56
C PRO A 289 -1.54 -47.20 -5.72
N ILE A 290 -2.63 -46.51 -5.40
CA ILE A 290 -3.53 -45.91 -6.40
C ILE A 290 -3.28 -44.42 -6.44
N TRP A 291 -2.98 -43.91 -7.64
CA TRP A 291 -2.78 -42.50 -7.91
C TRP A 291 -4.10 -41.85 -8.30
N VAL A 292 -4.33 -40.64 -7.78
CA VAL A 292 -5.49 -39.81 -8.11
C VAL A 292 -4.99 -38.58 -8.84
N ASP A 293 -5.35 -38.49 -10.11
CA ASP A 293 -5.03 -37.37 -10.98
C ASP A 293 -6.22 -36.46 -11.05
N ARG A 294 -5.98 -35.17 -10.91
CA ARG A 294 -6.99 -34.13 -10.98
C ARG A 294 -6.52 -33.07 -11.94
N ILE A 295 -7.27 -32.89 -13.00
CA ILE A 295 -7.09 -31.78 -13.93
C ILE A 295 -8.36 -30.96 -13.87
N GLY A 296 -8.23 -29.66 -13.63
CA GLY A 296 -9.42 -28.87 -13.40
C GLY A 296 -9.23 -27.38 -13.49
N PHE A 297 -10.38 -26.73 -13.45
CA PHE A 297 -10.53 -25.29 -13.42
C PHE A 297 -11.26 -24.90 -12.14
N LYS A 298 -10.77 -23.83 -11.51
CA LYS A 298 -11.36 -23.23 -10.33
C LYS A 298 -11.54 -21.74 -10.56
N ALA A 299 -12.77 -21.25 -10.40
CA ALA A 299 -13.08 -19.84 -10.47
C ALA A 299 -13.71 -19.40 -9.14
N ASN A 300 -13.10 -18.43 -8.46
CA ASN A 300 -13.57 -17.91 -7.18
C ASN A 300 -13.75 -16.41 -7.26
N THR A 301 -14.83 -15.90 -6.67
CA THR A 301 -15.01 -14.49 -6.37
C THR A 301 -15.02 -14.33 -4.86
N THR A 302 -14.19 -13.42 -4.36
CA THR A 302 -14.08 -13.09 -2.92
C THR A 302 -14.51 -11.66 -2.69
N GLU A 303 -15.54 -11.46 -1.88
CA GLU A 303 -16.01 -10.15 -1.42
C GLU A 303 -15.47 -9.86 -0.02
N SER A 304 -14.79 -8.72 0.15
CA SER A 304 -14.27 -8.29 1.46
C SER A 304 -15.17 -7.19 2.03
N PHE A 305 -15.92 -7.50 3.09
CA PHE A 305 -16.79 -6.54 3.78
C PHE A 305 -16.01 -5.69 4.77
N THR A 306 -15.08 -6.32 5.50
CA THR A 306 -14.17 -5.64 6.44
C THR A 306 -12.77 -6.24 6.34
N LYS A 307 -11.79 -5.71 7.09
CA LYS A 307 -10.45 -6.30 7.16
C LYS A 307 -10.45 -7.74 7.68
N GLN A 308 -11.49 -8.13 8.44
CA GLN A 308 -11.60 -9.45 9.08
C GLN A 308 -12.72 -10.32 8.46
N SER A 309 -13.68 -9.72 7.76
CA SER A 309 -14.81 -10.45 7.16
C SER A 309 -14.67 -10.52 5.65
N LYS A 310 -14.55 -11.75 5.15
CA LYS A 310 -14.45 -12.08 3.73
C LYS A 310 -15.41 -13.21 3.41
N PHE A 311 -16.10 -13.10 2.28
CA PHE A 311 -16.97 -14.14 1.75
C PHE A 311 -16.45 -14.58 0.40
N THR A 312 -16.18 -15.87 0.24
CA THR A 312 -15.68 -16.45 -1.01
C THR A 312 -16.67 -17.47 -1.52
N TYR A 313 -17.08 -17.30 -2.78
CA TYR A 313 -17.89 -18.26 -3.51
C TYR A 313 -17.16 -18.62 -4.80
N GLY A 314 -17.30 -19.85 -5.25
CA GLY A 314 -16.57 -20.31 -6.43
C GLY A 314 -17.10 -21.61 -6.98
N LEU A 315 -16.71 -21.88 -8.22
CA LEU A 315 -17.01 -23.10 -8.94
C LEU A 315 -15.70 -23.83 -9.21
N VAL A 316 -15.72 -25.13 -9.00
CA VAL A 316 -14.61 -26.03 -9.32
C VAL A 316 -15.13 -27.11 -10.24
N MET A 317 -14.47 -27.29 -11.37
CA MET A 317 -14.71 -28.38 -12.30
C MET A 317 -13.42 -29.18 -12.41
N GLU A 318 -13.45 -30.44 -11.97
CA GLU A 318 -12.29 -31.33 -11.99
C GLU A 318 -12.68 -32.59 -12.75
N GLU A 319 -11.80 -33.01 -13.66
CA GLU A 319 -11.74 -34.38 -14.11
C GLU A 319 -10.84 -35.15 -13.15
N ILE A 320 -11.37 -36.22 -12.58
CA ILE A 320 -10.65 -37.08 -11.63
C ILE A 320 -10.45 -38.43 -12.29
N THR A 321 -9.19 -38.83 -12.46
CA THR A 321 -8.85 -40.16 -12.97
C THR A 321 -8.01 -40.90 -11.93
N THR A 322 -8.30 -42.17 -11.72
CA THR A 322 -7.53 -43.04 -10.83
C THR A 322 -6.66 -43.97 -11.65
N ARG A 323 -5.39 -44.12 -11.28
CA ARG A 323 -4.43 -44.95 -12.00
C ARG A 323 -3.65 -45.89 -11.09
N TYR A 324 -3.29 -47.05 -11.63
CA TYR A 324 -2.38 -48.00 -11.01
C TYR A 324 -0.90 -47.57 -11.21
N GLU A 325 0.01 -48.25 -10.53
CA GLU A 325 1.47 -48.07 -10.66
C GLU A 325 1.96 -48.18 -12.12
N ASN A 326 1.31 -48.99 -12.95
CA ASN A 326 1.63 -49.14 -14.38
C ASN A 326 1.01 -48.04 -15.27
N ASN A 327 0.51 -46.95 -14.67
CA ASN A 327 -0.16 -45.82 -15.33
C ASN A 327 -1.45 -46.15 -16.11
N ASN A 328 -2.00 -47.35 -15.91
CA ASN A 328 -3.29 -47.76 -16.46
C ASN A 328 -4.45 -47.22 -15.61
N ILE A 329 -5.54 -46.82 -16.26
CA ILE A 329 -6.74 -46.32 -15.58
C ILE A 329 -7.40 -47.45 -14.77
N CYS A 330 -7.69 -47.19 -13.49
CA CYS A 330 -8.44 -48.11 -12.64
C CYS A 330 -9.92 -48.07 -13.05
N THR A 331 -10.39 -49.11 -13.74
CA THR A 331 -11.80 -49.24 -14.13
C THR A 331 -12.68 -49.92 -13.08
N HIS A 332 -12.07 -50.69 -12.17
CA HIS A 332 -12.73 -51.41 -11.07
C HIS A 332 -11.88 -51.35 -9.80
N GLY A 333 -12.53 -51.23 -8.64
CA GLY A 333 -11.89 -51.52 -7.35
C GLY A 333 -12.03 -53.02 -7.09
N SER A 334 -10.93 -53.74 -7.08
CA SER A 334 -10.89 -55.18 -6.77
C SER A 334 -10.70 -55.43 -5.29
#